data_AF-A0A7Y1XRT7-F1
#
_entry.id   AF-A0A7Y1XRT7-F1
#
_cell.length_a   1.000
_cell.length_b   1.000
_cell.length_c   1.000
_cell.angle_alpha   90.00
_cell.angle_beta   90.00
_cell.angle_gamma   90.00
#
_symmetry.space_group_name_H-M   'P 1'
#
loop_
_entity.id
_entity.type
_entity.pdbx_description
1 polymer ?
#
loop_
_entity_poly.entity_id
_entity_poly.type
_entity_poly.pdbx_seq_one_letter_code
_entity_poly.pdbx_strand_id
1 'polypeptide(L)'
;MRRLTIERHMARRTLISWLIALALIGVGMLSTVPVSADDDAQATEFSASRAMEHIVEIAQHPHPMGSSEIVEVRRYLVVELEGMGLEVDLQISTAPAFYGGTGTVDVVNVIGWIPGLKNTKA
;
A
#
# COMPACT_ATOMS: atom_id res chain seq x y z
N MET A 1 55.83 21.37 -10.51
CA MET A 1 55.34 20.60 -9.34
C MET A 1 54.20 21.26 -8.57
N ARG A 2 54.21 22.58 -8.26
CA ARG A 2 53.16 23.24 -7.43
C ARG A 2 51.73 23.27 -8.00
N ARG A 3 51.56 23.27 -9.33
CA ARG A 3 50.24 23.33 -9.99
C ARG A 3 49.43 22.03 -9.84
N LEU A 4 50.11 20.88 -9.88
CA LEU A 4 49.49 19.55 -9.74
C LEU A 4 48.93 19.30 -8.33
N THR A 5 49.57 19.86 -7.29
CA THR A 5 49.07 19.76 -5.91
C THR A 5 47.82 20.59 -5.70
N ILE A 6 47.75 21.81 -6.24
CA ILE A 6 46.59 22.69 -6.13
C ILE A 6 45.36 22.08 -6.80
N GLU A 7 45.49 21.54 -8.01
CA GLU A 7 44.43 20.82 -8.74
C GLU A 7 43.90 19.62 -7.93
N ARG A 8 44.79 18.83 -7.33
CA ARG A 8 44.42 17.70 -6.47
C ARG A 8 43.66 18.12 -5.21
N HIS A 9 44.04 19.24 -4.59
CA HIS A 9 43.32 19.77 -3.43
C HIS A 9 41.94 20.34 -3.81
N MET A 10 41.82 20.96 -4.99
CA MET A 10 40.55 21.45 -5.51
C MET A 10 39.60 20.30 -5.84
N ALA A 11 40.07 19.29 -6.57
CA ALA A 11 39.31 18.08 -6.90
C ALA A 11 38.88 17.30 -5.65
N ARG A 12 39.73 17.24 -4.61
CA ARG A 12 39.38 16.61 -3.34
C ARG A 12 38.33 17.39 -2.57
N ARG A 13 38.39 18.74 -2.59
CA ARG A 13 37.37 19.61 -1.96
C ARG A 13 36.03 19.49 -2.68
N THR A 14 36.01 19.53 -4.00
CA THR A 14 34.76 19.36 -4.77
C THR A 14 34.13 18.00 -4.53
N LEU A 15 34.93 16.92 -4.52
CA LEU A 15 34.45 15.59 -4.18
C LEU A 15 33.83 15.55 -2.77
N ILE A 16 34.49 16.14 -1.77
CA ILE A 16 33.95 16.21 -0.40
C ILE A 16 32.63 16.99 -0.36
N SER A 17 32.53 18.14 -1.05
CA SER A 17 31.29 18.92 -1.12
C SER A 17 30.15 18.13 -1.75
N TRP A 18 30.41 17.36 -2.81
CA TRP A 18 29.41 16.49 -3.44
C TRP A 18 28.94 15.36 -2.51
N LEU A 19 29.86 14.74 -1.77
CA LEU A 19 29.50 13.71 -0.79
C LEU A 19 28.65 14.29 0.35
N ILE A 20 28.96 15.49 0.83
CA ILE A 20 28.16 16.18 1.85
C ILE A 20 26.77 16.52 1.30
N ALA A 21 26.68 17.05 0.08
CA ALA A 21 25.39 17.35 -0.55
C ALA A 21 24.53 16.10 -0.71
N LEU A 22 25.11 14.99 -1.18
CA LEU A 22 24.42 13.71 -1.31
C LEU A 22 23.92 13.20 0.06
N ALA A 23 24.76 13.30 1.10
CA ALA A 23 24.39 12.91 2.45
C ALA A 23 23.23 13.75 3.01
N LEU A 24 23.27 15.08 2.81
CA LEU A 24 22.20 15.98 3.25
C LEU A 24 20.88 15.71 2.52
N ILE A 25 20.94 15.43 1.21
CA ILE A 25 19.76 15.01 0.43
C ILE A 25 19.21 13.70 0.99
N GLY A 26 20.07 12.70 1.23
CA GLY A 26 19.65 11.41 1.79
C GLY A 26 18.99 11.55 3.17
N VAL A 27 19.57 12.35 4.07
CA VAL A 27 18.98 12.63 5.40
C VAL A 27 17.67 13.40 5.27
N GLY A 28 17.60 14.37 4.35
CA GLY A 28 16.38 15.13 4.06
C GLY A 28 15.24 14.21 3.60
N MET A 29 15.52 13.26 2.72
CA MET A 29 14.52 12.28 2.27
C MET A 29 14.04 11.38 3.41
N LEU A 30 14.94 10.97 4.31
CA LEU A 30 14.57 10.15 5.47
C LEU A 30 13.62 10.91 6.42
N SER A 31 13.79 12.22 6.55
CA SER A 31 12.91 13.07 7.37
C SER A 31 11.49 13.26 6.83
N THR A 32 11.26 12.92 5.55
CA THR A 32 9.93 12.96 4.92
C THR A 32 9.18 11.63 4.97
N VAL A 33 9.84 10.56 5.44
CA VAL A 33 9.17 9.27 5.63
C VAL A 33 8.24 9.41 6.84
N PRO A 34 6.92 9.21 6.68
CA PRO A 34 6.03 9.22 7.83
C PRO A 34 6.46 8.12 8.79
N VAL A 35 6.55 8.46 10.08
CA VAL A 35 6.79 7.46 11.12
C VAL A 35 5.67 6.44 11.03
N SER A 36 6.01 5.18 10.74
CA SER A 36 5.05 4.09 10.84
C SER A 36 4.69 3.96 12.32
N ALA A 37 3.46 4.31 12.65
CA ALA A 37 2.91 3.92 13.92
C ALA A 37 2.68 2.39 13.87
N ASP A 38 2.76 1.73 15.03
CA ASP A 38 1.89 0.57 15.33
C ASP A 38 2.41 -0.87 15.23
N ASP A 39 3.69 -1.15 15.52
CA ASP A 39 4.04 -2.55 15.87
C ASP A 39 3.45 -2.95 17.24
N ASP A 40 3.28 -1.99 18.16
CA ASP A 40 2.76 -2.22 19.52
C ASP A 40 1.32 -1.67 19.73
N ALA A 41 0.61 -1.26 18.67
CA ALA A 41 -0.74 -0.73 18.83
C ALA A 41 -1.71 -1.80 19.34
N GLN A 42 -2.57 -1.41 20.28
CA GLN A 42 -3.60 -2.30 20.81
C GLN A 42 -4.50 -2.85 19.70
N ALA A 43 -5.10 -4.03 19.92
CA ALA A 43 -5.95 -4.67 18.93
C ALA A 43 -7.16 -3.82 18.51
N THR A 44 -7.63 -2.95 19.40
CA THR A 44 -8.76 -2.04 19.16
C THR A 44 -8.37 -0.71 18.52
N GLU A 45 -7.07 -0.47 18.36
CA GLU A 45 -6.55 0.71 17.69
C GLU A 45 -6.15 0.37 16.26
N PHE A 46 -6.11 1.39 15.40
CA PHE A 46 -5.58 1.21 14.06
C PHE A 46 -4.09 0.83 14.13
N SER A 47 -3.64 -0.03 13.21
CA SER A 47 -2.22 -0.33 13.03
C SER A 47 -1.82 -0.26 11.58
N ALA A 48 -0.88 0.62 11.25
CA ALA A 48 -0.33 0.70 9.90
C ALA A 48 0.41 -0.59 9.51
N SER A 49 1.12 -1.22 10.45
CA SER A 49 1.81 -2.51 10.22
C SER A 49 0.82 -3.63 9.88
N ARG A 50 -0.25 -3.83 10.69
CA ARG A 50 -1.29 -4.83 10.39
C ARG A 50 -2.03 -4.53 9.08
N ALA A 51 -2.29 -3.26 8.78
CA ALA A 51 -2.91 -2.89 7.50
C ALA A 51 -2.00 -3.21 6.30
N MET A 52 -0.68 -3.04 6.45
CA MET A 52 0.29 -3.33 5.39
C MET A 52 0.36 -4.82 5.06
N GLU A 53 0.19 -5.71 6.05
CA GLU A 53 0.14 -7.16 5.81
C GLU A 53 -0.97 -7.53 4.81
N HIS A 54 -2.17 -6.97 4.98
CA HIS A 54 -3.28 -7.17 4.03
C HIS A 54 -2.98 -6.57 2.63
N ILE A 55 -2.34 -5.40 2.56
CA ILE A 55 -1.96 -4.78 1.28
C ILE A 55 -0.97 -5.66 0.54
N VAL A 56 0.04 -6.20 1.23
CA VAL A 56 1.04 -7.09 0.64
C VAL A 56 0.38 -8.34 0.05
N GLU A 57 -0.59 -8.92 0.72
CA GLU A 57 -1.33 -10.09 0.20
C GLU A 57 -2.18 -9.74 -1.03
N ILE A 58 -2.90 -8.61 -1.01
CA ILE A 58 -3.77 -8.18 -2.11
C ILE A 58 -2.95 -7.78 -3.35
N ALA A 59 -1.81 -7.12 -3.16
CA ALA A 59 -1.03 -6.49 -4.22
C ALA A 59 0.00 -7.42 -4.90
N GLN A 60 -0.04 -8.73 -4.63
CA GLN A 60 0.92 -9.70 -5.20
C GLN A 60 0.96 -9.67 -6.74
N HIS A 61 -0.22 -9.56 -7.37
CA HIS A 61 -0.36 -9.55 -8.83
C HIS A 61 -1.44 -8.55 -9.28
N PRO A 62 -1.32 -7.95 -10.47
CA PRO A 62 -2.41 -7.17 -11.05
C PRO A 62 -3.67 -8.03 -11.17
N HIS A 63 -4.79 -7.53 -10.62
CA HIS A 63 -6.06 -8.25 -10.56
C HIS A 63 -7.17 -7.50 -11.33
N PRO A 64 -7.07 -7.38 -12.66
CA PRO A 64 -8.09 -6.71 -13.47
C PRO A 64 -9.40 -7.49 -13.47
N MET A 65 -10.48 -6.82 -13.87
CA MET A 65 -11.82 -7.40 -13.97
C MET A 65 -11.82 -8.64 -14.87
N GLY A 66 -12.41 -9.75 -14.41
CA GLY A 66 -12.46 -11.03 -15.13
C GLY A 66 -11.20 -11.91 -15.03
N SER A 67 -10.13 -11.46 -14.37
CA SER A 67 -8.94 -12.29 -14.12
C SER A 67 -9.19 -13.38 -13.06
N SER A 68 -8.31 -14.39 -12.99
CA SER A 68 -8.28 -15.34 -11.87
C SER A 68 -7.84 -14.68 -10.56
N GLU A 69 -6.98 -13.67 -10.66
CA GLU A 69 -6.33 -13.00 -9.55
C GLU A 69 -7.35 -12.20 -8.72
N ILE A 70 -8.32 -11.54 -9.36
CA ILE A 70 -9.40 -10.85 -8.62
C ILE A 70 -10.31 -11.83 -7.88
N VAL A 71 -10.42 -13.09 -8.34
CA VAL A 71 -11.16 -14.14 -7.63
C VAL A 71 -10.39 -14.58 -6.37
N GLU A 72 -9.06 -14.66 -6.46
CA GLU A 72 -8.20 -14.98 -5.31
C GLU A 72 -8.30 -13.88 -4.23
N VAL A 73 -8.10 -12.63 -4.63
CA VAL A 73 -8.21 -11.47 -3.74
C VAL A 73 -9.60 -11.41 -3.09
N ARG A 74 -10.68 -11.66 -3.86
CA ARG A 74 -12.04 -11.70 -3.29
C ARG A 74 -12.18 -12.77 -2.22
N ARG A 75 -11.62 -13.97 -2.42
CA ARG A 75 -11.67 -15.04 -1.43
C ARG A 75 -10.93 -14.66 -0.16
N TYR A 76 -9.74 -14.08 -0.30
CA TYR A 76 -8.97 -13.56 0.83
C TYR A 76 -9.78 -12.56 1.66
N LEU A 77 -10.39 -11.57 1.01
CA LEU A 77 -11.22 -10.58 1.68
C LEU A 77 -12.41 -11.20 2.43
N VAL A 78 -13.08 -12.19 1.84
CA VAL A 78 -14.19 -12.91 2.50
C VAL A 78 -13.69 -13.61 3.76
N VAL A 79 -12.58 -14.35 3.68
CA VAL A 79 -12.00 -15.08 4.81
C VAL A 79 -11.60 -14.13 5.95
N GLU A 80 -10.94 -13.02 5.63
CA GLU A 80 -10.52 -12.04 6.64
C GLU A 80 -11.71 -11.37 7.32
N LEU A 81 -12.74 -10.96 6.56
CA LEU A 81 -13.94 -10.33 7.11
C LEU A 81 -14.75 -11.30 7.98
N GLU A 82 -14.92 -12.55 7.54
CA GLU A 82 -15.57 -13.60 8.33
C GLU A 82 -14.75 -13.94 9.59
N GLY A 83 -13.41 -13.96 9.48
CA GLY A 83 -12.51 -14.15 10.62
C GLY A 83 -12.62 -13.06 11.69
N MET A 84 -13.00 -11.85 11.29
CA MET A 84 -13.33 -10.74 12.19
C MET A 84 -14.75 -10.84 12.78
N GLY A 85 -15.54 -11.84 12.38
CA GLY A 85 -16.90 -12.08 12.85
C GLY A 85 -17.98 -11.28 12.12
N LEU A 86 -17.69 -10.74 10.93
CA LEU A 86 -18.67 -10.04 10.11
C LEU A 86 -19.49 -11.03 9.29
N GLU A 87 -20.76 -10.69 9.06
CA GLU A 87 -21.57 -11.33 8.03
C GLU A 87 -21.17 -10.74 6.66
N VAL A 88 -20.79 -11.61 5.72
CA VAL A 88 -20.31 -11.21 4.39
C VAL A 88 -21.27 -11.70 3.31
N ASP A 89 -21.69 -10.79 2.43
CA ASP A 89 -22.49 -11.09 1.25
C ASP A 89 -21.74 -10.74 -0.04
N LEU A 90 -21.97 -11.54 -1.09
CA LEU A 90 -21.39 -11.35 -2.41
C LEU A 90 -22.47 -10.91 -3.39
N GLN A 91 -22.43 -9.64 -3.76
CA GLN A 91 -23.35 -9.10 -4.75
C GLN A 91 -22.72 -9.17 -6.14
N ILE A 92 -23.35 -9.92 -7.05
CA ILE A 92 -22.89 -10.12 -8.43
C ILE A 92 -23.68 -9.21 -9.38
N SER A 93 -22.97 -8.49 -10.25
CA SER A 93 -23.55 -7.68 -11.32
C SER A 93 -22.72 -7.84 -12.59
N THR A 94 -23.39 -7.99 -13.72
CA THR A 94 -22.72 -8.08 -15.02
C THR A 94 -22.47 -6.68 -15.58
N ALA A 95 -21.25 -6.41 -16.02
CA ALA A 95 -20.85 -5.15 -16.66
C ALA A 95 -20.22 -5.41 -18.04
N PRO A 96 -20.26 -4.44 -18.97
CA PRO A 96 -19.49 -4.54 -20.21
C PRO A 96 -18.00 -4.73 -19.92
N ALA A 97 -17.32 -5.57 -20.70
CA ALA A 97 -15.88 -5.71 -20.63
C ALA A 97 -15.21 -4.42 -21.11
N PHE A 98 -14.60 -3.66 -20.19
CA PHE A 98 -13.71 -2.55 -20.53
C PHE A 98 -12.27 -3.05 -20.46
N TYR A 99 -11.37 -2.52 -21.31
CA TYR A 99 -9.98 -2.97 -21.54
C TYR A 99 -9.80 -4.18 -22.48
N GLY A 100 -10.14 -4.01 -23.76
CA GLY A 100 -9.67 -4.88 -24.84
C GLY A 100 -10.48 -6.15 -25.11
N GLY A 101 -11.51 -6.42 -24.30
CA GLY A 101 -12.46 -7.52 -24.53
C GLY A 101 -13.73 -7.07 -25.27
N THR A 102 -14.35 -7.98 -25.99
CA THR A 102 -15.74 -7.87 -26.45
C THR A 102 -16.60 -8.78 -25.58
N GLY A 103 -17.69 -8.25 -25.01
CA GLY A 103 -18.62 -9.03 -24.18
C GLY A 103 -18.87 -8.41 -22.81
N THR A 104 -19.23 -9.25 -21.84
CA THR A 104 -19.54 -8.87 -20.46
C THR A 104 -18.69 -9.64 -19.47
N VAL A 105 -18.49 -9.05 -18.30
CA VAL A 105 -17.77 -9.67 -17.18
C VAL A 105 -18.59 -9.49 -15.91
N ASP A 106 -18.45 -10.42 -14.98
CA ASP A 106 -19.09 -10.29 -13.67
C ASP A 106 -18.21 -9.42 -12.76
N VAL A 107 -18.83 -8.37 -12.25
CA VAL A 107 -18.33 -7.54 -11.16
C VAL A 107 -18.97 -8.05 -9.88
N VAL A 108 -18.16 -8.29 -8.87
CA VAL A 108 -18.63 -8.84 -7.60
C VAL A 108 -18.19 -7.94 -6.47
N ASN A 109 -19.15 -7.35 -5.79
CA ASN A 109 -18.93 -6.57 -4.58
C ASN A 109 -18.87 -7.51 -3.37
N VAL A 110 -17.97 -7.24 -2.43
CA VAL A 110 -17.90 -7.91 -1.12
C VAL A 110 -18.46 -6.95 -0.08
N ILE A 111 -19.51 -7.34 0.62
CA ILE A 111 -20.23 -6.47 1.56
C ILE A 111 -20.18 -7.12 2.94
N GLY A 112 -19.46 -6.49 3.88
CA GLY A 112 -19.41 -6.90 5.29
C GLY A 112 -20.31 -6.01 6.16
N TRP A 113 -21.05 -6.61 7.09
CA TRP A 113 -21.95 -5.89 7.99
C TRP A 113 -21.41 -5.84 9.42
N ILE A 114 -21.40 -4.64 10.01
CA ILE A 114 -21.19 -4.43 11.44
C ILE A 114 -22.49 -3.90 12.04
N PRO A 115 -23.18 -4.64 12.92
CA PRO A 115 -24.44 -4.21 13.49
C PRO A 115 -24.23 -2.97 14.39
N GLY A 116 -25.08 -1.96 14.21
CA GLY A 116 -25.09 -0.79 15.09
C GLY A 116 -25.55 -1.15 16.50
N LEU A 117 -24.88 -0.61 17.51
CA LEU A 117 -25.13 -0.97 18.91
C LEU A 117 -26.36 -0.28 19.54
N LYS A 118 -26.95 0.75 18.90
CA LYS A 118 -28.21 1.42 19.28
C LYS A 118 -28.64 2.45 18.22
N ASN A 119 -29.94 2.64 18.06
CA ASN A 119 -30.54 3.62 17.15
C ASN A 119 -30.76 4.95 17.90
N THR A 120 -29.89 5.96 17.72
CA THR A 120 -30.15 7.34 18.17
C THR A 120 -31.07 8.00 17.15
N LYS A 121 -32.39 7.86 17.35
CA LYS A 121 -33.38 8.62 16.58
C LYS A 121 -33.05 10.11 16.65
N ALA A 122 -32.88 10.75 15.50
CA ALA A 122 -33.00 12.19 15.33
C ALA A 122 -34.45 12.53 14.95
#